data_AF-A0A382PSI7-F1
#
_entry.id   AF-A0A382PSI7-F1
#
_cell.length_a   1.000
_cell.length_b   1.000
_cell.length_c   1.000
_cell.angle_alpha   90.00
_cell.angle_beta   90.00
_cell.angle_gamma   90.00
#
_symmetry.space_group_name_H-M   'P 1'
#
loop_
_entity.id
_entity.type
_entity.pdbx_description
1 polymer ?
#
loop_
_entity_poly.entity_id
_entity_poly.type
_entity_poly.pdbx_seq_one_letter_code
_entity_poly.pdbx_strand_id
1 'polypeptide(L)'
;MGHHDWNAAVDCGGFTAVGGVDISDAARETFTDKTGAPTFTQLEDALAAVQADAALIATPDQFHAPLTLNALDAGLDVICEKPMAENLRDARRMHHSALDRGKMLMIHHQLRWHPCWFEARRQIEAGAVGQLRRIDFHFSVHSDVCIHGYRSQLPHLVFQDLS
;
A
#
# COMPACT_ATOMS: atom_id res chain seq x y z
N MET A 1 -2.67 -8.04 -3.26
CA MET A 1 -2.49 -7.20 -2.06
C MET A 1 -3.57 -6.14 -2.04
N GLY A 2 -3.67 -5.28 -3.07
CA GLY A 2 -4.74 -4.26 -3.17
C GLY A 2 -6.15 -4.70 -2.77
N HIS A 3 -6.63 -5.89 -3.16
CA HIS A 3 -7.95 -6.37 -2.73
C HIS A 3 -8.10 -6.55 -1.21
N HIS A 4 -7.07 -7.04 -0.51
CA HIS A 4 -7.13 -7.25 0.95
C HIS A 4 -6.97 -5.93 1.72
N ASP A 5 -6.01 -5.10 1.32
CA ASP A 5 -5.73 -3.82 1.99
C ASP A 5 -6.89 -2.83 1.80
N TRP A 6 -7.47 -2.81 0.60
CA TRP A 6 -8.69 -2.06 0.31
C TRP A 6 -9.90 -2.57 1.09
N ASN A 7 -10.12 -3.88 1.12
CA ASN A 7 -11.27 -4.44 1.85
C ASN A 7 -11.18 -4.12 3.34
N ALA A 8 -10.00 -4.30 3.94
CA ALA A 8 -9.77 -3.98 5.34
C ALA A 8 -9.97 -2.49 5.63
N ALA A 9 -9.57 -1.62 4.70
CA ALA A 9 -9.84 -0.19 4.81
C ALA A 9 -11.37 0.05 4.83
N VAL A 10 -12.11 -0.41 3.83
CA VAL A 10 -13.57 -0.14 3.75
C VAL A 10 -14.30 -0.65 5.00
N ASP A 11 -13.88 -1.79 5.53
CA ASP A 11 -14.54 -2.44 6.66
C ASP A 11 -14.23 -1.75 8.02
N CYS A 12 -13.09 -1.06 8.15
CA CYS A 12 -12.71 -0.38 9.40
C CYS A 12 -13.39 0.99 9.58
N GLY A 13 -13.93 1.56 8.50
CA GLY A 13 -14.58 2.87 8.49
C GLY A 13 -13.60 4.03 8.70
N GLY A 14 -14.13 5.23 8.98
CA GLY A 14 -13.31 6.42 9.21
C GLY A 14 -12.84 7.14 7.94
N PHE A 15 -13.25 6.69 6.76
CA PHE A 15 -13.12 7.42 5.49
C PHE A 15 -14.34 7.20 4.59
N THR A 16 -14.42 7.97 3.51
CA THR A 16 -15.42 7.80 2.45
C THR A 16 -14.70 7.55 1.14
N ALA A 17 -15.04 6.46 0.46
CA ALA A 17 -14.56 6.20 -0.89
C ALA A 17 -15.23 7.16 -1.87
N VAL A 18 -14.44 7.96 -2.58
CA VAL A 18 -14.93 8.96 -3.54
C VAL A 18 -14.64 8.59 -4.99
N GLY A 19 -13.70 7.67 -5.24
CA GLY A 19 -13.42 7.13 -6.57
C GLY A 19 -12.46 5.94 -6.53
N GLY A 20 -12.57 5.05 -7.51
CA GLY A 20 -11.69 3.90 -7.69
C GLY A 20 -11.00 3.91 -9.05
N VAL A 21 -9.72 3.56 -9.11
CA VAL A 21 -8.93 3.54 -10.36
C VAL A 21 -8.33 2.16 -10.54
N ASP A 22 -8.72 1.47 -11.62
CA ASP A 22 -8.12 0.17 -11.98
C ASP A 22 -8.27 -0.10 -13.49
N ILE A 23 -7.26 -0.72 -14.10
CA ILE A 23 -7.32 -1.12 -15.51
C ILE A 23 -8.29 -2.29 -15.75
N SER A 24 -8.58 -3.08 -14.71
CA SER A 24 -9.47 -4.24 -14.76
C SER A 24 -10.92 -3.85 -14.53
N ASP A 25 -11.78 -4.16 -15.51
CA ASP A 25 -13.23 -3.93 -15.41
C ASP A 25 -13.82 -4.63 -14.18
N ALA A 26 -13.46 -5.90 -13.95
CA ALA A 26 -13.94 -6.67 -12.80
C ALA A 26 -13.54 -6.06 -11.45
N ALA A 27 -12.33 -5.46 -11.36
CA ALA A 27 -11.91 -4.77 -10.14
C ALA A 27 -12.73 -3.49 -9.90
N ARG A 28 -13.03 -2.73 -10.97
CA ARG A 28 -13.87 -1.53 -10.90
C ARG A 28 -15.33 -1.86 -10.57
N GLU A 29 -15.89 -2.94 -11.12
CA GLU A 29 -17.22 -3.44 -10.76
C GLU A 29 -17.28 -3.79 -9.28
N THR A 30 -16.35 -4.62 -8.78
CA THR A 30 -16.26 -4.99 -7.37
C THR A 30 -16.15 -3.76 -6.45
N PHE A 31 -15.36 -2.76 -6.84
CA PHE A 31 -15.21 -1.52 -6.09
C PHE A 31 -16.52 -0.72 -6.05
N THR A 32 -17.21 -0.61 -7.19
CA THR A 32 -18.48 0.11 -7.32
C THR A 32 -19.57 -0.57 -6.50
N ASP A 33 -19.67 -1.91 -6.55
CA ASP A 33 -20.64 -2.67 -5.77
C ASP A 33 -20.45 -2.48 -4.27
N LYS A 34 -19.20 -2.38 -3.81
CA LYS A 34 -18.89 -2.22 -2.38
C LYS A 34 -19.12 -0.79 -1.87
N THR A 35 -18.93 0.22 -2.72
CA THR A 35 -18.85 1.63 -2.27
C THR A 35 -19.86 2.59 -2.89
N GLY A 36 -20.42 2.25 -4.04
CA GLY A 36 -21.25 3.14 -4.85
C GLY A 36 -20.49 4.30 -5.52
N ALA A 37 -19.17 4.39 -5.34
CA ALA A 37 -18.37 5.48 -5.89
C ALA A 37 -18.02 5.26 -7.37
N PRO A 38 -17.82 6.33 -8.16
CA PRO A 38 -17.45 6.22 -9.56
C PRO A 38 -16.08 5.58 -9.72
N THR A 39 -15.86 4.95 -10.87
CA THR A 39 -14.58 4.30 -11.19
C THR A 39 -14.01 4.76 -12.52
N PHE A 40 -12.68 4.71 -12.61
CA PHE A 40 -11.89 5.26 -13.71
C PHE A 40 -10.80 4.27 -14.12
N THR A 41 -10.32 4.40 -15.36
CA THR A 41 -9.19 3.58 -15.85
C THR A 41 -7.85 4.27 -15.64
N GLN A 42 -7.85 5.59 -15.49
CA GLN A 42 -6.67 6.42 -15.27
C GLN A 42 -6.84 7.29 -14.03
N LEU A 43 -5.72 7.59 -13.36
CA LEU A 43 -5.72 8.41 -12.16
C LEU A 43 -6.10 9.85 -12.48
N GLU A 44 -5.63 10.37 -13.62
CA GLU A 44 -5.86 11.74 -14.06
C GLU A 44 -7.36 12.02 -14.26
N ASP A 45 -8.10 11.05 -14.80
CA ASP A 45 -9.56 11.15 -14.97
C ASP A 45 -10.27 11.21 -13.62
N ALA A 46 -9.82 10.42 -12.64
CA ALA A 46 -10.37 10.44 -11.29
C ALA A 46 -10.09 11.79 -10.61
N LEU A 47 -8.85 12.29 -10.70
CA LEU A 47 -8.45 13.58 -10.12
C LEU A 47 -9.24 14.77 -10.71
N ALA A 48 -9.68 14.66 -11.97
CA ALA A 48 -10.51 15.68 -12.60
C ALA A 48 -12.00 15.56 -12.22
N ALA A 49 -12.48 14.36 -11.91
CA ALA A 49 -13.90 14.08 -11.71
C ALA A 49 -14.34 14.12 -10.24
N VAL A 50 -13.45 13.79 -9.30
CA VAL A 50 -13.78 13.68 -7.87
C VAL A 50 -12.85 14.50 -7.00
N GLN A 51 -13.32 14.89 -5.82
CA GLN A 51 -12.51 15.55 -4.80
C GLN A 51 -12.13 14.50 -3.75
N ALA A 52 -10.84 14.34 -3.49
CA ALA A 52 -10.29 13.43 -2.49
C ALA A 52 -9.31 14.19 -1.59
N ASP A 53 -9.15 13.73 -0.35
CA ASP A 53 -8.12 14.23 0.57
C ASP A 53 -6.84 13.41 0.49
N ALA A 54 -6.97 12.12 0.17
CA ALA A 54 -5.87 11.16 0.12
C ALA A 54 -6.05 10.11 -0.98
N ALA A 55 -4.94 9.51 -1.42
CA ALA A 55 -4.89 8.37 -2.33
C ALA A 55 -4.29 7.14 -1.64
N LEU A 56 -4.93 5.97 -1.83
CA LEU A 56 -4.39 4.67 -1.48
C LEU A 56 -3.89 3.96 -2.74
N ILE A 57 -2.58 3.74 -2.83
CA ILE A 57 -1.92 3.16 -4.00
C ILE A 57 -1.53 1.73 -3.67
N ALA A 58 -2.23 0.77 -4.26
CA ALA A 58 -2.00 -0.66 -4.07
C ALA A 58 -1.79 -1.41 -5.39
N THR A 59 -1.09 -0.75 -6.32
CA THR A 59 -0.74 -1.25 -7.65
C THR A 59 0.53 -2.12 -7.61
N PRO A 60 0.98 -2.72 -8.72
CA PRO A 60 2.31 -3.34 -8.76
C PRO A 60 3.44 -2.34 -8.50
N ASP A 61 4.53 -2.83 -7.90
CA ASP A 61 5.65 -2.04 -7.36
C ASP A 61 6.22 -0.99 -8.34
N GLN A 62 6.32 -1.34 -9.63
CA GLN A 62 6.76 -0.45 -10.72
C GLN A 62 5.91 0.82 -10.89
N PHE A 63 4.66 0.80 -10.44
CA PHE A 63 3.72 1.92 -10.56
C PHE A 63 3.61 2.77 -9.29
N HIS A 64 4.20 2.34 -8.17
CA HIS A 64 4.11 3.07 -6.90
C HIS A 64 4.65 4.50 -7.01
N ALA A 65 5.87 4.64 -7.54
CA ALA A 65 6.52 5.95 -7.67
C ALA A 65 5.77 6.92 -8.60
N PRO A 66 5.44 6.58 -9.87
CA PRO A 66 4.74 7.51 -10.75
C PRO A 66 3.36 7.90 -10.21
N LEU A 67 2.57 6.94 -9.70
CA LEU A 67 1.24 7.24 -9.17
C LEU A 67 1.30 8.08 -7.88
N THR A 68 2.28 7.82 -7.01
CA THR A 68 2.48 8.61 -5.79
C THR A 68 2.85 10.05 -6.13
N LEU A 69 3.75 10.26 -7.10
CA LEU A 69 4.14 11.61 -7.51
C LEU A 69 2.94 12.36 -8.11
N ASN A 70 2.15 11.71 -8.98
CA ASN A 70 0.94 12.32 -9.55
C ASN A 70 -0.09 12.69 -8.48
N ALA A 71 -0.33 11.81 -7.49
CA ALA A 71 -1.24 12.10 -6.39
C ALA A 71 -0.76 13.25 -5.49
N LEU A 72 0.56 13.28 -5.17
CA LEU A 72 1.16 14.38 -4.42
C LEU A 72 1.09 15.70 -5.19
N ASP A 73 1.31 15.68 -6.50
CA ASP A 73 1.19 16.85 -7.39
C ASP A 73 -0.24 17.39 -7.44
N ALA A 74 -1.24 16.52 -7.32
CA ALA A 74 -2.63 16.89 -7.15
C ALA A 74 -2.99 17.38 -5.72
N GLY A 75 -2.01 17.40 -4.81
CA GLY A 75 -2.19 17.87 -3.45
C GLY A 75 -2.84 16.85 -2.52
N LEU A 76 -2.81 15.56 -2.84
CA LEU A 76 -3.34 14.50 -1.98
C LEU A 76 -2.29 14.02 -0.99
N ASP A 77 -2.74 13.61 0.21
CA ASP A 77 -1.94 12.71 1.05
C ASP A 77 -1.89 11.32 0.42
N VAL A 78 -0.84 10.54 0.68
CA VAL A 78 -0.66 9.23 0.02
C VAL A 78 -0.35 8.14 1.04
N ILE A 79 -1.12 7.04 0.93
CA ILE A 79 -0.78 5.74 1.51
C ILE A 79 -0.38 4.83 0.35
N CYS A 80 0.85 4.32 0.34
CA CYS A 80 1.37 3.45 -0.71
C CYS A 80 1.69 2.07 -0.14
N GLU A 81 1.32 1.02 -0.86
CA GLU A 81 1.73 -0.35 -0.55
C GLU A 81 3.25 -0.50 -0.54
N LYS A 82 3.72 -1.53 0.17
CA LYS A 82 5.12 -1.92 0.18
C LYS A 82 5.41 -2.91 -0.96
N PRO A 83 6.63 -2.90 -1.55
CA PRO A 83 7.74 -1.98 -1.27
C PRO A 83 7.47 -0.56 -1.79
N MET A 84 8.03 0.46 -1.13
CA MET A 84 7.80 1.87 -1.50
C MET A 84 8.06 2.17 -2.98
N ALA A 85 9.15 1.63 -3.53
CA ALA A 85 9.50 1.71 -4.95
C ALA A 85 10.50 0.58 -5.27
N GLU A 86 10.72 0.31 -6.56
CA GLU A 86 11.68 -0.71 -7.02
C GLU A 86 13.15 -0.35 -6.71
N ASN A 87 13.46 0.93 -6.52
CA ASN A 87 14.81 1.39 -6.29
C ASN A 87 14.86 2.60 -5.33
N LEU A 88 16.03 2.80 -4.72
CA LEU A 88 16.26 3.86 -3.74
C LEU A 88 16.12 5.27 -4.32
N ARG A 89 16.45 5.46 -5.61
CA ARG A 89 16.33 6.76 -6.26
C ARG A 89 14.86 7.20 -6.31
N ASP A 90 13.97 6.32 -6.71
CA ASP A 90 12.54 6.64 -6.80
C ASP A 90 11.89 6.74 -5.41
N ALA A 91 12.27 5.89 -4.46
CA ALA A 91 11.84 6.03 -3.07
C ALA A 91 12.22 7.41 -2.48
N ARG A 92 13.45 7.88 -2.73
CA ARG A 92 13.89 9.23 -2.33
C ARG A 92 13.10 10.33 -3.04
N ARG A 93 12.77 10.17 -4.32
CA ARG A 93 11.98 11.16 -5.06
C ARG A 93 10.58 11.31 -4.47
N MET A 94 9.92 10.19 -4.17
CA MET A 94 8.61 10.20 -3.51
C MET A 94 8.67 10.89 -2.13
N HIS A 95 9.68 10.55 -1.32
CA HIS A 95 9.87 11.16 0.00
C HIS A 95 10.05 12.69 -0.05
N HIS A 96 10.98 13.17 -0.88
CA HIS A 96 11.21 14.62 -1.01
C HIS A 96 9.99 15.32 -1.60
N SER A 97 9.31 14.73 -2.59
CA SER A 97 8.09 15.31 -3.17
C SER A 97 7.02 15.58 -2.10
N ALA A 98 6.81 14.61 -1.21
CA ALA A 98 5.86 14.73 -0.12
C ALA A 98 6.27 15.83 0.88
N LEU A 99 7.55 15.88 1.27
CA LEU A 99 8.08 16.92 2.15
C LEU A 99 7.92 18.32 1.55
N ASP A 100 8.33 18.50 0.29
CA ASP A 100 8.31 19.79 -0.39
C ASP A 100 6.88 20.36 -0.55
N ARG A 101 5.88 19.47 -0.64
CA ARG A 101 4.46 19.83 -0.77
C ARG A 101 3.72 19.88 0.57
N GLY A 102 4.39 19.56 1.67
CA GLY A 102 3.76 19.47 2.99
C GLY A 102 2.67 18.40 3.05
N LYS A 103 2.85 17.28 2.33
CA LYS A 103 1.91 16.16 2.25
C LYS A 103 2.41 14.96 3.02
N MET A 104 1.48 14.15 3.51
CA MET A 104 1.79 12.87 4.14
C MET A 104 2.09 11.82 3.06
N LEU A 105 3.18 11.10 3.24
CA LEU A 105 3.45 9.85 2.51
C LEU A 105 3.71 8.74 3.52
N MET A 106 2.80 7.77 3.57
CA MET A 106 2.86 6.60 4.43
C MET A 106 3.08 5.34 3.60
N ILE A 107 4.06 4.53 3.98
CA ILE A 107 4.25 3.21 3.39
C ILE A 107 3.55 2.17 4.27
N HIS A 108 2.66 1.40 3.67
CA HIS A 108 1.78 0.46 4.36
C HIS A 108 2.53 -0.82 4.76
N HIS A 109 3.41 -0.70 5.75
CA HIS A 109 4.02 -1.84 6.44
C HIS A 109 3.10 -2.35 7.55
N GLN A 110 1.96 -2.95 7.18
CA GLN A 110 0.84 -3.26 8.09
C GLN A 110 1.24 -4.00 9.37
N LEU A 111 2.24 -4.90 9.30
CA LEU A 111 2.73 -5.64 10.46
C LEU A 111 3.30 -4.72 11.55
N ARG A 112 3.74 -3.50 11.24
CA ARG A 112 4.25 -2.52 12.21
C ARG A 112 3.21 -2.16 13.29
N TRP A 113 1.92 -2.26 12.96
CA TRP A 113 0.82 -1.94 13.88
C TRP A 113 0.24 -3.16 14.59
N HIS A 114 0.83 -4.35 14.42
CA HIS A 114 0.35 -5.53 15.13
C HIS A 114 0.61 -5.39 16.64
N PRO A 115 -0.40 -5.63 17.52
CA PRO A 115 -0.28 -5.43 18.98
C PRO A 115 0.92 -6.12 19.64
N CYS A 116 1.34 -7.26 19.10
CA CYS A 116 2.50 -8.00 19.62
C CYS A 116 3.78 -7.16 19.61
N TRP A 117 4.00 -6.28 18.62
CA TRP A 117 5.22 -5.47 18.55
C TRP A 117 5.18 -4.33 19.56
N PHE A 118 4.01 -3.75 19.82
CA PHE A 118 3.85 -2.75 20.87
C PHE A 118 4.13 -3.34 22.25
N GLU A 119 3.60 -4.53 22.54
CA GLU A 119 3.85 -5.23 23.80
C GLU A 119 5.31 -5.67 23.94
N ALA A 120 5.90 -6.23 22.87
CA ALA A 120 7.32 -6.59 22.87
C ALA A 120 8.21 -5.38 23.18
N ARG A 121 7.95 -4.24 22.53
CA ARG A 121 8.66 -2.98 22.82
C ARG A 121 8.48 -2.56 24.27
N ARG A 122 7.24 -2.59 24.79
CA ARG A 122 6.93 -2.20 26.18
C ARG A 122 7.69 -3.05 27.20
N GLN A 123 7.75 -4.37 26.98
CA GLN A 123 8.46 -5.30 27.87
C GLN A 123 9.98 -5.08 27.84
N ILE A 124 10.53 -4.80 26.66
CA ILE A 124 11.95 -4.45 26.51
C ILE A 124 12.26 -3.14 27.25
N GLU A 125 11.46 -2.10 27.05
CA GLU A 125 11.63 -0.80 27.72
C GLU A 125 11.44 -0.88 29.25
N ALA A 126 10.56 -1.77 29.72
CA ALA A 126 10.37 -2.06 31.14
C ALA A 126 11.52 -2.88 31.78
N GLY A 127 12.50 -3.33 30.99
CA GLY A 127 13.63 -4.13 31.46
C GLY A 127 13.28 -5.60 31.75
N ALA A 128 12.12 -6.09 31.31
CA ALA A 128 11.63 -7.44 31.62
C ALA A 128 12.54 -8.55 31.07
N VAL A 129 13.35 -8.25 30.06
CA VAL A 129 14.30 -9.18 29.42
C VAL A 129 15.77 -8.86 29.76
N GLY A 130 16.02 -7.92 30.69
CA GLY A 130 17.36 -7.41 30.96
C GLY A 130 17.93 -6.59 29.80
N GLN A 131 19.25 -6.63 29.61
CA GLN A 131 19.89 -5.93 28.48
C GLN A 131 19.61 -6.68 27.17
N LEU A 132 18.92 -6.03 26.23
CA LEU A 132 18.71 -6.57 24.88
C LEU A 132 20.06 -6.81 24.18
N ARG A 133 20.27 -8.03 23.68
CA ARG A 133 21.52 -8.43 22.99
C ARG A 133 21.34 -8.73 21.51
N ARG A 134 20.23 -9.36 21.12
CA ARG A 134 19.95 -9.85 19.77
C ARG A 134 18.45 -9.93 19.54
N ILE A 135 18.03 -9.65 18.31
CA ILE A 135 16.69 -9.93 17.81
C ILE A 135 16.86 -10.81 16.57
N ASP A 136 16.15 -11.93 16.54
CA ASP A 136 16.05 -12.80 15.38
C ASP A 136 14.65 -12.67 14.78
N PHE A 137 14.59 -12.36 13.48
CA PHE A 137 13.35 -12.27 12.74
C PHE A 137 13.44 -13.21 11.53
N HIS A 138 12.43 -14.08 11.40
CA HIS A 138 12.34 -15.01 10.30
C HIS A 138 10.94 -14.89 9.69
N PHE A 139 10.89 -14.52 8.41
CA PHE A 139 9.66 -14.43 7.66
C PHE A 139 9.72 -15.40 6.50
N SER A 140 8.92 -16.46 6.60
CA SER A 140 8.75 -17.44 5.53
C SER A 140 7.28 -17.53 5.21
N VAL A 141 6.96 -17.38 3.94
CA VAL A 141 5.61 -17.64 3.42
C VAL A 141 5.68 -19.00 2.75
N HIS A 142 5.11 -20.03 3.38
CA HIS A 142 4.78 -21.26 2.65
C HIS A 142 3.55 -20.95 1.82
N SER A 143 3.77 -20.65 0.54
CA SER A 143 2.67 -20.34 -0.35
C SER A 143 2.08 -21.59 -0.98
N ASP A 144 0.96 -22.07 -0.42
CA ASP A 144 -0.18 -22.49 -1.26
C ASP A 144 -0.93 -21.25 -1.80
N VAL A 145 -0.25 -20.09 -1.90
CA VAL A 145 -0.80 -18.86 -2.44
C VAL A 145 -1.06 -19.15 -3.90
N CYS A 146 -2.31 -19.45 -4.16
CA CYS A 146 -2.88 -19.48 -5.48
C CYS A 146 -2.55 -18.12 -6.12
N ILE A 147 -1.54 -18.12 -6.99
CA ILE A 147 -1.11 -16.94 -7.73
C ILE A 147 -2.34 -16.56 -8.57
N HIS A 148 -2.98 -15.45 -8.24
CA HIS A 148 -4.12 -14.90 -8.98
C HIS A 148 -3.75 -13.56 -9.61
N GLY A 149 -4.49 -13.16 -10.64
CA GLY A 149 -4.26 -11.92 -11.37
C GLY A 149 -3.06 -12.01 -12.32
N TYR A 150 -2.44 -10.88 -12.66
CA TYR A 150 -1.40 -10.83 -13.70
C TYR A 150 -0.21 -11.77 -13.45
N ARG A 151 0.11 -12.07 -12.18
CA ARG A 151 1.21 -12.98 -11.80
C ARG A 151 0.98 -14.42 -12.26
N SER A 152 -0.26 -14.86 -12.47
CA SER A 152 -0.57 -16.19 -13.01
C SER A 152 -0.56 -16.23 -14.54
N GLN A 153 -0.47 -15.07 -15.18
CA GLN A 153 -0.46 -14.91 -16.63
C GLN A 153 0.95 -14.64 -17.17
N LEU A 154 1.96 -14.59 -16.30
CA LEU A 154 3.35 -14.40 -16.72
C LEU A 154 3.82 -15.65 -17.50
N PRO A 155 4.43 -15.48 -18.69
CA PRO A 155 4.87 -16.60 -19.52
C PRO A 155 6.12 -17.31 -18.96
N HIS A 156 6.64 -16.86 -17.82
CA HIS A 156 7.85 -17.35 -17.19
C HIS A 156 7.60 -17.66 -15.72
N LEU A 157 8.37 -18.61 -15.18
CA LEU A 157 8.34 -18.96 -13.78
C LEU A 157 8.79 -17.77 -12.93
N VAL A 158 8.00 -17.39 -11.93
CA VAL A 158 8.39 -16.38 -10.95
C VAL A 158 9.10 -17.05 -9.80
N PHE A 159 10.42 -16.87 -9.72
CA PHE A 159 11.17 -17.11 -8.49
C PHE A 159 11.12 -15.82 -7.65
N GLN A 160 10.36 -15.85 -6.56
CA GLN A 160 10.35 -14.75 -5.60
C GLN A 160 11.15 -15.18 -4.37
N ASP A 161 12.44 -14.85 -4.39
CA ASP A 161 13.30 -14.98 -3.22
C ASP A 161 13.00 -13.82 -2.27
N LEU A 162 12.54 -14.15 -1.07
CA LEU A 162 12.18 -13.21 0.01
C LEU A 162 13.16 -13.29 1.18
N SER A 163 14.33 -13.93 0.99
CA SER A 163 15.38 -14.02 2.00
C SER A 163 16.07 -12.69 2.31
#